data_AF-A0A2K1KW82-F1
#
_entry.id   AF-A0A2K1KW82-F1
#
_cell.length_a   1.000
_cell.length_b   1.000
_cell.length_c   1.000
_cell.angle_alpha   90.00
_cell.angle_beta   90.00
_cell.angle_gamma   90.00
#
_symmetry.space_group_name_H-M   'P 1'
#
loop_
_entity.id
_entity.type
_entity.pdbx_description
1 polymer ?
#
loop_
_entity_poly.entity_id
_entity_poly.type
_entity_poly.pdbx_seq_one_letter_code
_entity_poly.pdbx_strand_id
1 'polypeptide(L)'
;MAAPPSSASSHQVPSGSTTSAGSSGGATASSKRKRRLHDLSTDEINEIVALRGKMSQAVVGKKYGIEQTEVSAIQRMQRVKIARLVDDNDKKPMVGRIKGVEITVPIVYGSISFWLGKKAAESTHKWTTYVRSATNEDLSVLIKKVVFQLHPSFEKPTRTADAAPFELSESGWGEFEIGITIYFHPDVGEKPMELFHHLKLYADDETIPQTTKKPVVVESYDEIVLSDPMEASFGRLRNHPAVRVTGNPPSQLALPVGENSLERRGCDTKDHALAQWFLKHSETEDMNSLTAVRQQVYAAAAKLKKDLGSLEGEILRIRATTR
;
A
#
# COMPACT_ATOMS: atom_id res chain seq x y z
N MET A 1 0.56 36.83 -8.91
CA MET A 1 1.44 37.87 -9.52
C MET A 1 2.49 37.18 -10.39
N ALA A 2 3.08 37.88 -11.36
CA ALA A 2 4.37 37.62 -12.03
C ALA A 2 4.65 36.26 -12.76
N ALA A 3 4.61 36.34 -14.09
CA ALA A 3 5.62 35.93 -15.12
C ALA A 3 6.54 34.67 -15.00
N PRO A 4 6.81 33.97 -16.15
CA PRO A 4 7.84 32.93 -16.29
C PRO A 4 9.06 33.32 -17.18
N PRO A 5 10.21 32.60 -17.08
CA PRO A 5 11.28 32.48 -18.10
C PRO A 5 11.11 31.18 -18.92
N SER A 6 11.14 31.13 -20.27
CA SER A 6 12.17 31.49 -21.30
C SER A 6 13.13 30.33 -21.64
N SER A 7 13.55 30.22 -22.92
CA SER A 7 14.03 28.96 -23.54
C SER A 7 15.34 29.05 -24.34
N ALA A 8 15.92 27.87 -24.69
CA ALA A 8 17.08 27.64 -25.58
C ALA A 8 18.44 28.16 -25.02
N SER A 9 19.65 27.81 -25.51
CA SER A 9 20.17 26.90 -26.56
C SER A 9 21.68 26.65 -26.27
N SER A 10 22.53 25.82 -26.91
CA SER A 10 22.52 24.85 -28.04
C SER A 10 23.84 24.01 -27.97
N HIS A 11 24.10 23.12 -28.95
CA HIS A 11 25.44 22.69 -29.43
C HIS A 11 26.36 21.81 -28.51
N GLN A 12 27.24 20.92 -29.01
CA GLN A 12 27.36 20.22 -30.31
C GLN A 12 28.29 18.97 -30.15
N VAL A 13 28.30 18.05 -31.13
CA VAL A 13 29.21 16.89 -31.21
C VAL A 13 30.35 17.17 -32.21
N PRO A 14 31.56 16.61 -32.00
CA PRO A 14 32.23 15.95 -33.12
C PRO A 14 32.90 14.60 -32.76
N SER A 15 33.22 13.82 -33.80
CA SER A 15 33.92 12.54 -33.77
C SER A 15 35.39 12.67 -34.20
N GLY A 16 36.21 11.63 -33.96
CA GLY A 16 37.62 11.55 -34.39
C GLY A 16 38.27 10.21 -34.04
N SER A 17 39.34 9.80 -34.75
CA SER A 17 39.84 8.41 -34.69
C SER A 17 41.37 8.22 -34.89
N THR A 18 41.84 7.03 -34.48
CA THR A 18 42.96 6.23 -35.04
C THR A 18 44.45 6.62 -34.83
N THR A 19 45.29 5.56 -34.80
CA THR A 19 46.79 5.51 -34.98
C THR A 19 47.69 6.21 -33.94
N SER A 20 48.52 5.51 -33.13
CA SER A 20 49.81 4.78 -33.37
C SER A 20 51.07 5.69 -33.18
N ALA A 21 52.28 5.26 -32.81
CA ALA A 21 52.85 3.92 -32.55
C ALA A 21 54.12 3.96 -31.63
N GLY A 22 54.63 2.79 -31.21
CA GLY A 22 56.00 2.57 -30.68
C GLY A 22 56.21 2.70 -29.15
N SER A 23 57.29 2.20 -28.53
CA SER A 23 58.27 1.15 -28.94
C SER A 23 59.21 0.78 -27.76
N SER A 24 59.78 -0.43 -27.78
CA SER A 24 60.95 -0.90 -26.98
C SER A 24 60.79 -1.11 -25.45
N GLY A 25 61.73 -1.86 -24.84
CA GLY A 25 61.89 -2.00 -23.38
C GLY A 25 61.40 -3.31 -22.76
N GLY A 26 62.04 -4.44 -23.07
CA GLY A 26 61.70 -5.75 -22.49
C GLY A 26 62.37 -6.03 -21.12
N ALA A 27 61.62 -6.63 -20.19
CA ALA A 27 62.16 -7.25 -18.97
C ALA A 27 61.38 -8.54 -18.65
N THR A 28 62.09 -9.62 -18.29
CA THR A 28 61.50 -10.94 -18.05
C THR A 28 60.86 -11.02 -16.67
N ALA A 29 59.52 -11.01 -16.62
CA ALA A 29 58.75 -11.29 -15.40
C ALA A 29 57.91 -12.56 -15.60
N SER A 30 58.12 -13.57 -14.74
CA SER A 30 57.29 -14.78 -14.75
C SER A 30 55.87 -14.44 -14.28
N SER A 31 54.94 -14.33 -15.23
CA SER A 31 53.57 -13.91 -14.97
C SER A 31 52.80 -15.02 -14.27
N LYS A 32 52.81 -15.00 -12.93
CA LYS A 32 51.85 -15.77 -12.12
C LYS A 32 50.44 -15.31 -12.48
N ARG A 33 49.79 -16.11 -13.33
CA ARG A 33 48.40 -15.96 -13.78
C ARG A 33 47.51 -15.73 -12.56
N LYS A 34 46.96 -14.51 -12.43
CA LYS A 34 46.05 -14.17 -11.33
C LYS A 34 44.84 -15.11 -11.38
N ARG A 35 44.45 -15.63 -10.21
CA ARG A 35 43.19 -16.36 -10.03
C ARG A 35 42.05 -15.36 -10.19
N ARG A 36 40.93 -15.82 -10.74
CA ARG A 36 39.68 -15.05 -10.80
C ARG A 36 38.84 -15.36 -9.57
N LEU A 37 37.87 -14.48 -9.29
CA LEU A 37 36.88 -14.62 -8.23
C LEU A 37 36.20 -16.01 -8.15
N HIS A 38 36.00 -16.69 -9.28
CA HIS A 38 35.39 -18.04 -9.33
C HIS A 38 36.36 -19.20 -9.05
N ASP A 39 37.67 -18.93 -9.02
CA ASP A 39 38.70 -19.93 -8.68
C ASP A 39 38.93 -20.03 -7.16
N LEU A 40 38.20 -19.28 -6.35
CA LEU A 40 38.30 -19.25 -4.88
C LEU A 40 37.30 -20.20 -4.22
N SER A 41 37.76 -20.90 -3.19
CA SER A 41 36.90 -21.67 -2.29
C SER A 41 36.07 -20.77 -1.37
N THR A 42 34.97 -21.31 -0.83
CA THR A 42 34.11 -20.65 0.16
C THR A 42 34.90 -20.18 1.38
N ASP A 43 35.90 -20.95 1.81
CA ASP A 43 36.70 -20.65 3.00
C ASP A 43 37.73 -19.54 2.75
N GLU A 44 38.37 -19.52 1.57
CA GLU A 44 39.18 -18.37 1.14
C GLU A 44 38.34 -17.09 1.07
N ILE A 45 37.12 -17.17 0.52
CA ILE A 45 36.17 -16.04 0.46
C ILE A 45 35.81 -15.55 1.87
N ASN A 46 35.59 -16.46 2.82
CA ASN A 46 35.31 -16.12 4.21
C ASN A 46 36.52 -15.48 4.91
N GLU A 47 37.73 -16.01 4.70
CA GLU A 47 38.96 -15.42 5.27
C GLU A 47 39.23 -14.02 4.69
N ILE A 48 39.01 -13.81 3.39
CA ILE A 48 39.15 -12.50 2.72
C ILE A 48 38.23 -11.42 3.33
N VAL A 49 37.04 -11.79 3.84
CA VAL A 49 36.18 -10.84 4.58
C VAL A 49 36.56 -10.75 6.05
N ALA A 50 37.00 -11.84 6.70
CA ALA A 50 37.50 -11.82 8.08
C ALA A 50 38.76 -10.96 8.26
N LEU A 51 39.51 -10.70 7.18
CA LEU A 51 40.65 -9.78 7.11
C LEU A 51 40.28 -8.31 6.82
N ARG A 52 39.00 -8.01 6.58
CA ARG A 52 38.51 -6.63 6.33
C ARG A 52 38.85 -5.71 7.50
N GLY A 53 39.58 -4.63 7.23
CA GLY A 53 40.03 -3.67 8.24
C GLY A 53 41.27 -4.10 9.04
N LYS A 54 41.66 -5.38 8.99
CA LYS A 54 42.91 -5.89 9.58
C LYS A 54 44.09 -5.82 8.62
N MET A 55 43.83 -5.86 7.31
CA MET A 55 44.81 -5.72 6.24
C MET A 55 44.28 -4.83 5.11
N SER A 56 45.18 -4.19 4.35
CA SER A 56 44.79 -3.42 3.16
C SER A 56 44.42 -4.35 2.00
N GLN A 57 43.46 -3.92 1.16
CA GLN A 57 42.92 -4.76 0.07
C GLN A 57 44.01 -5.16 -0.95
N ALA A 58 45.04 -4.34 -1.15
CA ALA A 58 46.19 -4.65 -2.01
C ALA A 58 47.09 -5.77 -1.44
N VAL A 59 47.24 -5.84 -0.12
CA VAL A 59 47.98 -6.93 0.55
C VAL A 59 47.17 -8.22 0.52
N VAL A 60 45.86 -8.14 0.78
CA VAL A 60 44.93 -9.28 0.66
C VAL A 60 44.93 -9.84 -0.77
N GLY A 61 44.81 -8.99 -1.80
CA GLY A 61 44.85 -9.43 -3.20
C GLY A 61 46.14 -10.19 -3.54
N LYS A 62 47.29 -9.67 -3.09
CA LYS A 62 48.59 -10.36 -3.21
C LYS A 62 48.65 -11.70 -2.46
N LYS A 63 47.99 -11.85 -1.31
CA LYS A 63 47.95 -13.13 -0.55
C LYS A 63 47.18 -14.23 -1.30
N TYR A 64 46.02 -13.92 -1.89
CA TYR A 64 45.17 -14.93 -2.55
C TYR A 64 45.39 -15.02 -4.08
N GLY A 65 46.19 -14.12 -4.66
CA GLY A 65 46.52 -14.11 -6.08
C GLY A 65 45.43 -13.49 -6.97
N ILE A 66 44.61 -12.61 -6.41
CA ILE A 66 43.42 -11.96 -7.03
C ILE A 66 43.58 -10.44 -7.08
N GLU A 67 42.77 -9.75 -7.87
CA GLU A 67 42.86 -8.28 -7.95
C GLU A 67 42.31 -7.58 -6.70
N GLN A 68 42.84 -6.38 -6.41
CA GLN A 68 42.32 -5.53 -5.32
C GLN A 68 40.83 -5.18 -5.52
N THR A 69 40.38 -5.07 -6.77
CA THR A 69 38.98 -4.88 -7.13
C THR A 69 38.12 -6.10 -6.79
N GLU A 70 38.63 -7.32 -6.95
CA GLU A 70 37.94 -8.57 -6.57
C GLU A 70 37.84 -8.71 -5.04
N VAL A 71 38.90 -8.36 -4.28
CA VAL A 71 38.83 -8.26 -2.80
C VAL A 71 37.72 -7.28 -2.38
N SER A 72 37.64 -6.13 -3.06
CA SER A 72 36.63 -5.10 -2.80
C SER A 72 35.22 -5.53 -3.26
N ALA A 73 35.11 -6.44 -4.22
CA ALA A 73 33.85 -7.06 -4.62
C ALA A 73 33.39 -8.10 -3.58
N ILE A 74 34.27 -9.01 -3.15
CA ILE A 74 34.00 -10.00 -2.09
C ILE A 74 33.47 -9.33 -0.80
N GLN A 75 34.17 -8.28 -0.35
CA GLN A 75 33.79 -7.51 0.84
C GLN A 75 32.49 -6.69 0.67
N ARG A 76 32.04 -6.42 -0.56
CA ARG A 76 30.70 -5.84 -0.85
C ARG A 76 29.63 -6.92 -0.96
N MET A 77 29.92 -8.09 -1.54
CA MET A 77 28.96 -9.19 -1.69
C MET A 77 28.50 -9.73 -0.34
N GLN A 78 29.39 -9.89 0.65
CA GLN A 78 28.96 -10.23 2.01
C GLN A 78 28.11 -9.13 2.66
N ARG A 79 28.30 -7.84 2.35
CA ARG A 79 27.37 -6.78 2.81
C ARG A 79 25.96 -6.98 2.26
N VAL A 80 25.81 -7.36 0.98
CA VAL A 80 24.50 -7.68 0.39
C VAL A 80 23.91 -8.96 0.98
N LYS A 81 24.73 -10.00 1.21
CA LYS A 81 24.28 -11.26 1.82
C LYS A 81 23.85 -11.08 3.28
N ILE A 82 24.58 -10.28 4.06
CA ILE A 82 24.21 -9.93 5.44
C ILE A 82 22.98 -9.02 5.47
N ALA A 83 22.87 -8.03 4.58
CA ALA A 83 21.67 -7.19 4.50
C ALA A 83 20.41 -8.03 4.23
N ARG A 84 20.49 -9.02 3.31
CA ARG A 84 19.39 -9.97 3.08
C ARG A 84 19.10 -10.86 4.29
N LEU A 85 20.12 -11.34 5.01
CA LEU A 85 19.93 -12.15 6.22
C LEU A 85 19.36 -11.35 7.39
N VAL A 86 19.60 -10.03 7.46
CA VAL A 86 18.93 -9.14 8.43
C VAL A 86 17.47 -8.91 8.02
N ASP A 87 17.21 -8.66 6.74
CA ASP A 87 15.87 -8.47 6.15
C ASP A 87 14.99 -9.75 6.18
N ASP A 88 15.60 -10.94 6.19
CA ASP A 88 14.92 -12.23 6.42
C ASP A 88 14.75 -12.56 7.91
N ASN A 89 15.53 -11.99 8.84
CA ASN A 89 15.43 -12.34 10.26
C ASN A 89 14.21 -11.72 10.95
N ASP A 90 13.68 -10.60 10.45
CA ASP A 90 12.38 -10.06 10.89
C ASP A 90 11.19 -10.90 10.34
N LYS A 91 11.42 -11.81 9.39
CA LYS A 91 10.45 -12.84 9.00
C LYS A 91 10.46 -14.00 10.00
N LYS A 92 10.07 -13.69 11.24
CA LYS A 92 9.42 -14.67 12.12
C LYS A 92 8.39 -15.41 11.25
N PRO A 93 8.39 -16.76 11.21
CA PRO A 93 7.62 -17.50 10.21
C PRO A 93 6.16 -17.05 10.23
N MET A 94 5.65 -16.60 9.09
CA MET A 94 4.28 -16.11 8.95
C MET A 94 3.32 -17.21 9.41
N VAL A 95 2.75 -17.02 10.60
CA VAL A 95 1.87 -17.96 11.27
C VAL A 95 0.63 -18.18 10.39
N GLY A 96 0.05 -19.37 10.43
CA GLY A 96 -0.88 -19.86 9.41
C GLY A 96 -2.02 -18.89 9.06
N ARG A 97 -2.36 -18.84 7.76
CA ARG A 97 -3.68 -18.34 7.34
C ARG A 97 -4.74 -19.37 7.75
N ILE A 98 -5.79 -18.91 8.45
CA ILE A 98 -6.87 -19.76 8.95
C ILE A 98 -7.84 -20.02 7.80
N LYS A 99 -7.67 -21.17 7.14
CA LYS A 99 -8.45 -21.53 5.96
C LYS A 99 -9.93 -21.71 6.24
N GLY A 100 -10.77 -21.24 5.31
CA GLY A 100 -12.23 -21.42 5.37
C GLY A 100 -12.91 -20.52 6.41
N VAL A 101 -12.26 -19.42 6.76
CA VAL A 101 -12.78 -18.36 7.64
C VAL A 101 -12.65 -17.03 6.91
N GLU A 102 -13.65 -16.17 7.08
CA GLU A 102 -13.71 -14.84 6.49
C GLU A 102 -14.06 -13.82 7.58
N ILE A 103 -13.27 -12.75 7.69
CA ILE A 103 -13.58 -11.57 8.51
C ILE A 103 -14.17 -10.50 7.60
N THR A 104 -15.27 -9.90 8.03
CA THR A 104 -15.94 -8.79 7.35
C THR A 104 -16.05 -7.62 8.32
N VAL A 105 -15.57 -6.44 7.92
CA VAL A 105 -15.65 -5.21 8.72
C VAL A 105 -16.40 -4.12 7.95
N PRO A 106 -17.65 -3.82 8.34
CA PRO A 106 -18.43 -2.71 7.80
C PRO A 106 -17.77 -1.36 8.05
N ILE A 107 -17.53 -0.64 6.96
CA ILE A 107 -17.01 0.73 6.98
C ILE A 107 -17.95 1.68 6.25
N VAL A 108 -17.85 2.96 6.62
CA VAL A 108 -18.45 4.06 5.90
C VAL A 108 -17.36 5.08 5.65
N TYR A 109 -17.25 5.55 4.41
CA TYR A 109 -16.34 6.62 4.03
C TYR A 109 -17.12 7.73 3.34
N GLY A 110 -16.66 8.98 3.46
CA GLY A 110 -17.40 10.10 2.91
C GLY A 110 -16.89 11.48 3.30
N SER A 111 -17.81 12.45 3.28
CA SER A 111 -17.55 13.83 3.70
C SER A 111 -18.78 14.56 4.23
N ILE A 112 -18.55 15.46 5.20
CA ILE A 112 -19.51 16.47 5.66
C ILE A 112 -18.97 17.86 5.28
N SER A 113 -19.79 18.66 4.60
CA SER A 113 -19.42 19.97 4.05
C SER A 113 -20.32 21.08 4.58
N PHE A 114 -19.74 22.04 5.30
CA PHE A 114 -20.42 23.20 5.87
C PHE A 114 -20.16 24.46 5.03
N TRP A 115 -21.22 25.11 4.57
CA TRP A 115 -21.12 26.43 3.93
C TRP A 115 -20.77 27.51 4.96
N LEU A 116 -19.78 28.35 4.63
CA LEU A 116 -19.29 29.43 5.49
C LEU A 116 -20.06 30.75 5.34
N GLY A 117 -21.03 30.81 4.42
CA GLY A 117 -21.87 31.97 4.19
C GLY A 117 -21.25 33.03 3.25
N LYS A 118 -22.08 33.96 2.78
CA LYS A 118 -21.73 35.01 1.79
C LYS A 118 -20.66 36.04 2.23
N LYS A 119 -20.03 35.86 3.39
CA LYS A 119 -18.95 36.72 3.93
C LYS A 119 -17.58 36.05 3.96
N ALA A 120 -17.49 34.76 3.63
CA ALA A 120 -16.20 34.07 3.55
C ALA A 120 -15.45 34.51 2.28
N ALA A 121 -14.13 34.70 2.38
CA ALA A 121 -13.31 35.32 1.33
C ALA A 121 -12.58 34.30 0.45
N GLU A 122 -11.72 33.47 1.03
CA GLU A 122 -10.79 32.59 0.29
C GLU A 122 -11.31 31.15 0.13
N SER A 123 -12.34 30.77 0.89
CA SER A 123 -12.99 29.46 0.84
C SER A 123 -14.48 29.64 1.13
N THR A 124 -15.34 28.99 0.35
CA THR A 124 -16.80 29.05 0.55
C THR A 124 -17.30 27.99 1.52
N HIS A 125 -16.51 26.93 1.74
CA HIS A 125 -16.84 25.79 2.60
C HIS A 125 -15.69 25.39 3.51
N LYS A 126 -16.04 24.88 4.69
CA LYS A 126 -15.18 23.97 5.47
C LYS A 126 -15.77 22.56 5.33
N TRP A 127 -14.94 21.58 5.05
CA TRP A 127 -15.36 20.19 4.88
C TRP A 127 -14.46 19.24 5.68
N THR A 128 -15.02 18.09 6.04
CA THR A 128 -14.31 17.01 6.74
C THR A 128 -14.58 15.72 5.99
N THR A 129 -13.53 15.04 5.52
CA THR A 129 -13.61 13.68 4.95
C THR A 129 -13.08 12.66 5.96
N TYR A 130 -13.59 11.42 5.93
CA TYR A 130 -13.30 10.43 6.96
C TYR A 130 -13.54 8.99 6.50
N VAL A 131 -12.98 8.06 7.28
CA VAL A 131 -13.33 6.62 7.30
C VAL A 131 -13.73 6.23 8.73
N ARG A 132 -14.94 5.69 8.90
CA ARG A 132 -15.50 5.23 10.18
C ARG A 132 -16.05 3.81 10.04
N SER A 133 -16.29 3.10 11.15
CA SER A 133 -17.10 1.88 11.08
C SER A 133 -18.57 2.23 10.87
N ALA A 134 -19.34 1.37 10.19
CA ALA A 134 -20.78 1.57 10.04
C ALA A 134 -21.51 1.61 11.41
N THR A 135 -21.00 0.89 12.41
CA THR A 135 -21.47 0.88 13.80
C THR A 135 -20.79 1.93 14.69
N ASN A 136 -19.95 2.80 14.12
CA ASN A 136 -19.12 3.82 14.79
C ASN A 136 -18.07 3.29 15.79
N GLU A 137 -17.83 1.97 15.82
CA GLU A 137 -16.74 1.33 16.58
C GLU A 137 -15.34 1.73 16.08
N ASP A 138 -14.33 1.61 16.96
CA ASP A 138 -12.93 1.97 16.65
C ASP A 138 -12.28 1.00 15.64
N LEU A 139 -11.91 1.52 14.46
CA LEU A 139 -11.23 0.74 13.42
C LEU A 139 -9.72 0.56 13.65
N SER A 140 -9.13 1.19 14.67
CA SER A 140 -7.69 1.11 14.99
C SER A 140 -7.20 -0.31 15.30
N VAL A 141 -8.12 -1.25 15.57
CA VAL A 141 -7.85 -2.69 15.73
C VAL A 141 -7.34 -3.36 14.44
N LEU A 142 -7.72 -2.82 13.27
CA LEU A 142 -7.51 -3.35 11.92
C LEU A 142 -6.70 -2.37 11.06
N ILE A 143 -7.10 -1.10 11.06
CA ILE A 143 -6.47 -0.02 10.30
C ILE A 143 -5.28 0.52 11.09
N LYS A 144 -4.10 0.54 10.45
CA LYS A 144 -2.90 1.19 10.98
C LYS A 144 -2.88 2.68 10.67
N LYS A 145 -3.34 3.09 9.49
CA LYS A 145 -3.47 4.49 9.07
C LYS A 145 -4.35 4.63 7.82
N VAL A 146 -4.86 5.84 7.58
CA VAL A 146 -5.51 6.21 6.32
C VAL A 146 -4.74 7.36 5.66
N VAL A 147 -4.53 7.28 4.35
CA VAL A 147 -3.92 8.33 3.54
C VAL A 147 -5.00 8.96 2.66
N PHE A 148 -5.12 10.28 2.71
CA PHE A 148 -6.05 11.06 1.89
C PHE A 148 -5.26 11.79 0.80
N GLN A 149 -5.62 11.58 -0.46
CA GLN A 149 -5.02 12.22 -1.61
C GLN A 149 -5.98 13.28 -2.15
N LEU A 150 -5.65 14.54 -1.87
CA LEU A 150 -6.40 15.71 -2.32
C LEU A 150 -6.00 16.14 -3.74
N HIS A 151 -6.79 17.05 -4.30
CA HIS A 151 -6.48 17.73 -5.56
C HIS A 151 -5.11 18.47 -5.48
N PRO A 152 -4.29 18.49 -6.54
CA PRO A 152 -2.94 19.08 -6.51
C PRO A 152 -2.83 20.59 -6.19
N SER A 153 -3.96 21.31 -6.09
CA SER A 153 -3.98 22.72 -5.65
C SER A 153 -3.79 22.91 -4.14
N PHE A 154 -3.96 21.86 -3.33
CA PHE A 154 -3.76 21.92 -1.88
C PHE A 154 -2.27 21.81 -1.54
N GLU A 155 -1.80 22.59 -0.55
CA GLU A 155 -0.44 22.40 -0.05
C GLU A 155 -0.33 21.03 0.63
N LYS A 156 0.72 20.26 0.27
CA LYS A 156 0.91 18.86 0.68
C LYS A 156 -0.37 18.04 0.41
N PRO A 157 -0.76 17.79 -0.84
CA PRO A 157 -2.08 17.24 -1.17
C PRO A 157 -2.25 15.79 -0.66
N THR A 158 -1.16 15.06 -0.44
CA THR A 158 -1.16 13.79 0.29
C THR A 158 -1.12 14.05 1.80
N ARG A 159 -2.17 13.68 2.52
CA ARG A 159 -2.30 13.78 3.98
C ARG A 159 -2.40 12.39 4.61
N THR A 160 -2.12 12.25 5.91
CA THR A 160 -2.17 10.95 6.60
C THR A 160 -2.77 11.10 7.99
N ALA A 161 -3.68 10.20 8.35
CA ALA A 161 -4.22 10.01 9.69
C ALA A 161 -3.71 8.66 10.24
N ASP A 162 -2.75 8.72 11.19
CA ASP A 162 -2.06 7.54 11.74
C ASP A 162 -2.76 6.88 12.96
N ALA A 163 -3.92 7.41 13.36
CA ALA A 163 -4.79 6.93 14.44
C ALA A 163 -6.25 7.38 14.22
N ALA A 164 -7.21 6.78 14.93
CA ALA A 164 -8.61 7.20 14.93
C ALA A 164 -8.86 8.51 15.73
N PRO A 165 -9.83 9.35 15.35
CA PRO A 165 -10.69 9.23 14.16
C PRO A 165 -9.89 9.41 12.87
N PHE A 166 -10.12 8.54 11.89
CA PHE A 166 -9.42 8.59 10.60
C PHE A 166 -10.08 9.64 9.70
N GLU A 167 -9.87 10.91 10.03
CA GLU A 167 -10.49 12.06 9.35
C GLU A 167 -9.49 13.16 8.96
N LEU A 168 -9.93 14.03 8.06
CA LEU A 168 -9.21 15.19 7.57
C LEU A 168 -10.19 16.35 7.37
N SER A 169 -10.01 17.42 8.13
CA SER A 169 -10.72 18.69 7.94
C SER A 169 -9.90 19.67 7.10
N GLU A 170 -10.52 20.31 6.12
CA GLU A 170 -9.93 21.32 5.24
C GLU A 170 -10.94 22.41 4.87
N SER A 171 -10.52 23.43 4.12
CA SER A 171 -11.40 24.45 3.55
C SER A 171 -11.18 24.63 2.05
N GLY A 172 -12.23 25.01 1.32
CA GLY A 172 -12.16 25.17 -0.12
C GLY A 172 -13.42 25.73 -0.76
N TRP A 173 -13.48 25.67 -2.09
CA TRP A 173 -14.58 26.23 -2.89
C TRP A 173 -15.04 25.37 -4.07
N GLY A 174 -14.26 24.35 -4.46
CA GLY A 174 -14.55 23.45 -5.58
C GLY A 174 -14.71 21.99 -5.12
N GLU A 175 -15.52 21.25 -5.87
CA GLU A 175 -15.76 19.82 -5.71
C GLU A 175 -14.68 19.01 -6.46
N PHE A 176 -14.24 17.88 -5.90
CA PHE A 176 -13.21 17.03 -6.51
C PHE A 176 -13.24 15.61 -5.93
N GLU A 177 -12.59 14.68 -6.62
CA GLU A 177 -12.40 13.31 -6.14
C GLU A 177 -11.21 13.22 -5.16
N ILE A 178 -11.47 12.70 -3.97
CA ILE A 178 -10.51 12.38 -2.93
C ILE A 178 -10.15 10.90 -3.05
N GLY A 179 -8.88 10.58 -3.31
CA GLY A 179 -8.37 9.22 -3.16
C GLY A 179 -8.17 8.89 -1.68
N ILE A 180 -8.60 7.73 -1.23
CA ILE A 180 -8.51 7.29 0.17
C ILE A 180 -7.83 5.92 0.20
N THR A 181 -6.61 5.84 0.72
CA THR A 181 -5.86 4.59 0.85
C THR A 181 -5.80 4.13 2.31
N ILE A 182 -6.49 3.04 2.62
CA ILE A 182 -6.50 2.41 3.94
C ILE A 182 -5.32 1.44 4.05
N TYR A 183 -4.47 1.62 5.04
CA TYR A 183 -3.36 0.70 5.36
C TYR A 183 -3.69 -0.11 6.61
N PHE A 184 -3.63 -1.43 6.49
CA PHE A 184 -3.83 -2.37 7.61
C PHE A 184 -2.57 -2.53 8.47
N HIS A 185 -2.73 -3.11 9.67
CA HIS A 185 -1.57 -3.52 10.47
C HIS A 185 -0.78 -4.64 9.79
N PRO A 186 0.56 -4.72 9.94
CA PRO A 186 1.38 -5.73 9.24
C PRO A 186 1.00 -7.19 9.52
N ASP A 187 0.39 -7.47 10.67
CA ASP A 187 -0.06 -8.80 11.08
C ASP A 187 -1.40 -9.23 10.48
N VAL A 188 -2.10 -8.32 9.79
CA VAL A 188 -3.27 -8.62 8.96
C VAL A 188 -2.84 -9.35 7.68
N GLY A 189 -1.66 -9.01 7.14
CA GLY A 189 -1.08 -9.67 5.97
C GLY A 189 -1.80 -9.40 4.64
N GLU A 190 -2.60 -8.33 4.58
CA GLU A 190 -3.30 -7.85 3.38
C GLU A 190 -2.68 -6.57 2.79
N LYS A 191 -2.99 -6.32 1.52
CA LYS A 191 -2.57 -5.11 0.80
C LYS A 191 -3.38 -3.89 1.25
N PRO A 192 -2.89 -2.65 1.05
CA PRO A 192 -3.70 -1.45 1.22
C PRO A 192 -4.94 -1.48 0.33
N MET A 193 -6.06 -0.96 0.83
CA MET A 193 -7.32 -0.83 0.09
C MET A 193 -7.45 0.62 -0.42
N GLU A 194 -7.82 0.78 -1.68
CA GLU A 194 -8.02 2.09 -2.32
C GLU A 194 -9.51 2.34 -2.58
N LEU A 195 -9.97 3.52 -2.18
CA LEU A 195 -11.33 4.02 -2.29
C LEU A 195 -11.31 5.41 -2.93
N PHE A 196 -12.39 5.81 -3.58
CA PHE A 196 -12.52 7.11 -4.25
C PHE A 196 -13.82 7.78 -3.80
N HIS A 197 -13.72 8.99 -3.28
CA HIS A 197 -14.86 9.74 -2.75
C HIS A 197 -15.02 11.09 -3.42
N HIS A 198 -16.18 11.39 -3.99
CA HIS A 198 -16.44 12.68 -4.61
C HIS A 198 -16.92 13.69 -3.55
N LEU A 199 -16.07 14.67 -3.22
CA LEU A 199 -16.39 15.74 -2.28
C LEU A 199 -17.45 16.67 -2.88
N LYS A 200 -18.71 16.54 -2.44
CA LYS A 200 -19.75 17.55 -2.68
C LYS A 200 -19.70 18.67 -1.64
N LEU A 201 -19.94 19.89 -2.10
CA LEU A 201 -20.09 21.12 -1.33
C LEU A 201 -21.50 21.69 -1.48
N TYR A 202 -22.16 21.43 -2.61
CA TYR A 202 -23.53 21.87 -2.91
C TYR A 202 -24.53 20.70 -2.81
N ALA A 203 -25.82 21.02 -2.69
CA ALA A 203 -26.89 20.02 -2.72
C ALA A 203 -27.34 19.79 -4.16
N ASP A 204 -27.76 18.56 -4.48
CA ASP A 204 -28.23 18.19 -5.84
C ASP A 204 -29.54 18.87 -6.27
N ASP A 205 -30.25 19.49 -5.32
CA ASP A 205 -31.44 20.30 -5.58
C ASP A 205 -31.10 21.79 -5.44
N GLU A 206 -30.87 22.46 -6.58
CA GLU A 206 -30.58 23.89 -6.67
C GLU A 206 -31.70 24.79 -6.11
N THR A 207 -32.92 24.27 -5.93
CA THR A 207 -34.03 25.04 -5.34
C THR A 207 -33.89 25.21 -3.83
N ILE A 208 -33.06 24.40 -3.16
CA ILE A 208 -32.80 24.49 -1.71
C ILE A 208 -31.73 25.57 -1.46
N PRO A 209 -32.08 26.70 -0.80
CA PRO A 209 -31.12 27.76 -0.57
C PRO A 209 -30.01 27.30 0.38
N GLN A 210 -28.76 27.53 -0.03
CA GLN A 210 -27.60 27.14 0.78
C GLN A 210 -27.64 27.77 2.17
N THR A 211 -27.34 26.96 3.20
CA THR A 211 -27.59 27.31 4.60
C THR A 211 -26.39 26.95 5.48
N THR A 212 -26.08 27.82 6.44
CA THR A 212 -25.00 27.57 7.42
C THR A 212 -25.45 26.63 8.56
N LYS A 213 -26.73 26.23 8.59
CA LYS A 213 -27.33 25.42 9.66
C LYS A 213 -27.36 23.91 9.38
N LYS A 214 -27.25 23.50 8.11
CA LYS A 214 -27.30 22.09 7.68
C LYS A 214 -26.15 21.86 6.70
N PRO A 215 -25.24 20.93 6.95
CA PRO A 215 -24.20 20.58 5.98
C PRO A 215 -24.79 19.77 4.81
N VAL A 216 -24.02 19.73 3.72
CA VAL A 216 -24.12 18.65 2.74
C VAL A 216 -23.37 17.45 3.30
N VAL A 217 -23.96 16.26 3.22
CA VAL A 217 -23.34 15.00 3.67
C VAL A 217 -23.43 13.99 2.55
N VAL A 218 -22.31 13.36 2.22
CA VAL A 218 -22.23 12.28 1.23
C VAL A 218 -21.38 11.18 1.83
N GLU A 219 -21.95 9.99 1.97
CA GLU A 219 -21.33 8.81 2.55
C GLU A 219 -21.63 7.57 1.70
N SER A 220 -20.67 6.66 1.67
CA SER A 220 -20.72 5.36 0.98
C SER A 220 -20.40 4.24 1.96
N TYR A 221 -21.22 3.19 1.94
CA TYR A 221 -20.98 1.93 2.67
C TYR A 221 -20.03 1.03 1.88
N ASP A 222 -19.12 0.33 2.57
CA ASP A 222 -18.29 -0.73 2.00
C ASP A 222 -17.90 -1.75 3.07
N GLU A 223 -17.35 -2.90 2.69
CA GLU A 223 -16.93 -3.95 3.62
C GLU A 223 -15.49 -4.39 3.36
N ILE A 224 -14.63 -4.24 4.37
CA ILE A 224 -13.29 -4.82 4.33
C ILE A 224 -13.42 -6.33 4.57
N VAL A 225 -13.16 -7.12 3.53
CA VAL A 225 -13.20 -8.59 3.57
C VAL A 225 -11.79 -9.17 3.64
N LEU A 226 -11.52 -9.94 4.69
CA LEU A 226 -10.25 -10.67 4.90
C LEU A 226 -10.54 -12.18 4.78
N SER A 227 -10.34 -12.75 3.59
CA SER A 227 -10.51 -14.19 3.35
C SER A 227 -9.23 -14.96 3.76
N ASP A 228 -9.39 -16.10 4.43
CA ASP A 228 -8.30 -16.89 5.02
C ASP A 228 -7.34 -16.03 5.89
N PRO A 229 -7.82 -15.36 6.96
CA PRO A 229 -7.05 -14.36 7.70
C PRO A 229 -5.84 -14.95 8.44
N MET A 230 -4.81 -14.12 8.64
CA MET A 230 -3.61 -14.47 9.41
C MET A 230 -3.97 -14.75 10.89
N GLU A 231 -3.51 -15.88 11.45
CA GLU A 231 -3.81 -16.29 12.83
C GLU A 231 -3.43 -15.21 13.87
N ALA A 232 -2.33 -14.49 13.64
CA ALA A 232 -1.83 -13.43 14.51
C ALA A 232 -2.82 -12.25 14.69
N SER A 233 -3.52 -11.85 13.64
CA SER A 233 -4.54 -10.79 13.69
C SER A 233 -5.93 -11.34 14.00
N PHE A 234 -6.26 -12.56 13.56
CA PHE A 234 -7.56 -13.20 13.83
C PHE A 234 -7.92 -13.22 15.31
N GLY A 235 -6.97 -13.57 16.19
CA GLY A 235 -7.19 -13.60 17.64
C GLY A 235 -7.59 -12.24 18.24
N ARG A 236 -7.11 -11.13 17.66
CA ARG A 236 -7.49 -9.76 18.03
C ARG A 236 -8.82 -9.34 17.40
N LEU A 237 -9.01 -9.63 16.11
CA LEU A 237 -10.15 -9.16 15.33
C LEU A 237 -11.46 -9.88 15.70
N ARG A 238 -11.44 -11.21 15.91
CA ARG A 238 -12.65 -12.03 16.10
C ARG A 238 -13.53 -11.65 17.30
N ASN A 239 -12.96 -10.93 18.27
CA ASN A 239 -13.64 -10.48 19.49
C ASN A 239 -14.11 -9.01 19.43
N HIS A 240 -13.84 -8.30 18.33
CA HIS A 240 -14.07 -6.85 18.24
C HIS A 240 -15.49 -6.52 17.76
N PRO A 241 -16.22 -5.55 18.36
CA PRO A 241 -17.62 -5.26 18.00
C PRO A 241 -17.83 -4.77 16.56
N ALA A 242 -16.79 -4.25 15.90
CA ALA A 242 -16.81 -3.87 14.49
C ALA A 242 -16.73 -5.07 13.51
N VAL A 243 -16.44 -6.29 13.99
CA VAL A 243 -16.04 -7.43 13.17
C VAL A 243 -17.15 -8.47 13.12
N ARG A 244 -17.61 -8.81 11.91
CA ARG A 244 -18.35 -10.03 11.64
C ARG A 244 -17.36 -11.14 11.23
N VAL A 245 -17.57 -12.36 11.72
CA VAL A 245 -16.78 -13.54 11.35
C VAL A 245 -17.70 -14.60 10.75
N THR A 246 -17.33 -15.18 9.61
CA THR A 246 -18.04 -16.29 9.00
C THR A 246 -17.10 -17.45 8.65
N GLY A 247 -17.67 -18.65 8.47
CA GLY A 247 -16.92 -19.89 8.31
C GLY A 247 -16.65 -20.63 9.63
N ASN A 248 -16.18 -21.87 9.52
CA ASN A 248 -15.93 -22.75 10.67
C ASN A 248 -14.41 -22.78 10.98
N PRO A 249 -13.93 -22.08 12.03
CA PRO A 249 -12.52 -22.16 12.40
C PRO A 249 -12.17 -23.59 12.87
N PRO A 250 -10.95 -24.10 12.58
CA PRO A 250 -10.48 -25.38 13.10
C PRO A 250 -10.55 -25.41 14.64
N SER A 251 -11.12 -26.48 15.20
CA SER A 251 -11.52 -26.57 16.62
C SER A 251 -10.40 -26.38 17.65
N GLN A 252 -9.13 -26.40 17.22
CA GLN A 252 -7.97 -26.14 18.07
C GLN A 252 -7.69 -24.65 18.33
N LEU A 253 -8.29 -23.73 17.56
CA LEU A 253 -8.13 -22.27 17.74
C LEU A 253 -9.14 -21.63 18.71
N ALA A 254 -9.91 -22.46 19.42
CA ALA A 254 -10.79 -22.07 20.52
C ALA A 254 -9.98 -21.72 21.79
N LEU A 255 -9.04 -20.77 21.68
CA LEU A 255 -8.38 -20.15 22.83
C LEU A 255 -9.45 -19.56 23.77
N PRO A 256 -9.32 -19.76 25.10
CA PRO A 256 -10.33 -19.37 26.07
C PRO A 256 -10.60 -17.87 26.06
N VAL A 257 -11.79 -17.49 26.55
CA VAL A 257 -12.22 -16.09 26.64
C VAL A 257 -11.41 -15.36 27.72
N GLY A 258 -10.26 -14.80 27.30
CA GLY A 258 -9.44 -13.93 28.13
C GLY A 258 -9.98 -12.50 28.11
N GLU A 259 -10.40 -12.00 29.27
CA GLU A 259 -10.92 -10.64 29.47
C GLU A 259 -9.77 -9.61 29.47
N ASN A 260 -9.14 -9.42 28.31
CA ASN A 260 -8.13 -8.38 28.13
C ASN A 260 -8.81 -7.01 27.94
N SER A 261 -9.11 -6.35 29.05
CA SER A 261 -9.35 -4.91 29.08
C SER A 261 -8.06 -4.17 28.69
N LEU A 262 -7.86 -3.94 27.38
CA LEU A 262 -7.03 -2.81 26.95
C LEU A 262 -7.74 -1.53 27.39
N GLU A 263 -7.00 -0.63 28.05
CA GLU A 263 -7.53 0.66 28.46
C GLU A 263 -8.07 1.43 27.23
N ARG A 264 -9.33 1.85 27.30
CA ARG A 264 -10.01 2.57 26.21
C ARG A 264 -9.41 3.97 26.07
N ARG A 265 -8.38 4.07 25.23
CA ARG A 265 -7.67 5.32 24.92
C ARG A 265 -7.58 5.62 23.41
N GLY A 266 -8.34 4.89 22.61
CA GLY A 266 -8.77 5.31 21.26
C GLY A 266 -10.05 6.14 21.36
N CYS A 267 -10.22 7.12 20.47
CA CYS A 267 -11.42 7.95 20.44
C CYS A 267 -12.51 7.25 19.64
N ASP A 268 -13.48 6.67 20.34
CA ASP A 268 -14.68 6.04 19.77
C ASP A 268 -15.52 7.08 19.00
N THR A 269 -15.97 6.76 17.78
CA THR A 269 -16.74 7.72 16.97
C THR A 269 -18.20 7.88 17.41
N LYS A 270 -18.66 7.13 18.41
CA LYS A 270 -19.95 7.36 19.09
C LYS A 270 -20.02 8.73 19.77
N ASP A 271 -18.91 9.23 20.31
CA ASP A 271 -18.81 10.56 20.96
C ASP A 271 -18.33 11.66 19.98
N HIS A 272 -18.37 11.41 18.66
CA HIS A 272 -17.83 12.33 17.67
C HIS A 272 -18.65 13.62 17.54
N ALA A 273 -17.97 14.78 17.43
CA ALA A 273 -18.64 16.09 17.33
C ALA A 273 -19.58 16.23 16.10
N LEU A 274 -19.35 15.43 15.05
CA LEU A 274 -20.18 15.38 13.85
C LEU A 274 -21.20 14.22 13.84
N ALA A 275 -21.30 13.40 14.90
CA ALA A 275 -22.12 12.19 14.93
C ALA A 275 -23.62 12.43 14.64
N GLN A 276 -24.14 13.63 14.94
CA GLN A 276 -25.50 14.05 14.62
C GLN A 276 -25.79 14.18 13.10
N TRP A 277 -24.74 14.24 12.26
CA TRP A 277 -24.83 14.44 10.82
C TRP A 277 -24.50 13.17 10.00
N PHE A 278 -23.93 12.14 10.62
CA PHE A 278 -23.67 10.86 9.97
C PHE A 278 -24.98 10.20 9.53
N LEU A 279 -25.01 9.66 8.32
CA LEU A 279 -26.09 8.82 7.82
C LEU A 279 -26.17 7.55 8.67
N LYS A 280 -27.40 7.22 9.05
CA LYS A 280 -27.74 5.92 9.64
C LYS A 280 -27.84 4.90 8.51
N HIS A 281 -26.69 4.36 8.13
CA HIS A 281 -26.59 3.18 7.29
C HIS A 281 -27.44 2.07 7.89
N SER A 282 -28.45 1.66 7.14
CA SER A 282 -29.43 0.68 7.56
C SER A 282 -28.93 -0.66 7.09
N GLU A 283 -28.43 -1.48 8.02
CA GLU A 283 -27.83 -2.78 7.74
C GLU A 283 -28.67 -3.61 6.75
N THR A 284 -29.99 -3.58 6.87
CA THR A 284 -30.93 -4.26 5.95
C THR A 284 -30.93 -3.68 4.53
N GLU A 285 -30.90 -2.36 4.37
CA GLU A 285 -30.99 -1.69 3.06
C GLU A 285 -29.63 -1.72 2.33
N ASP A 286 -28.55 -1.45 3.05
CA ASP A 286 -27.19 -1.57 2.55
C ASP A 286 -26.85 -3.04 2.21
N MET A 287 -27.28 -4.03 3.01
CA MET A 287 -27.13 -5.46 2.66
C MET A 287 -27.97 -5.86 1.44
N ASN A 288 -29.18 -5.32 1.27
CA ASN A 288 -29.98 -5.59 0.06
C ASN A 288 -29.27 -5.02 -1.18
N SER A 289 -28.73 -3.80 -1.10
CA SER A 289 -27.95 -3.16 -2.16
C SER A 289 -26.69 -3.96 -2.49
N LEU A 290 -25.87 -4.29 -1.48
CA LEU A 290 -24.63 -5.06 -1.63
C LEU A 290 -24.91 -6.47 -2.19
N THR A 291 -26.00 -7.10 -1.76
CA THR A 291 -26.44 -8.42 -2.29
C THR A 291 -26.84 -8.33 -3.75
N ALA A 292 -27.58 -7.30 -4.16
CA ALA A 292 -27.96 -7.08 -5.55
C ALA A 292 -26.73 -6.85 -6.45
N VAL A 293 -25.78 -6.01 -6.01
CA VAL A 293 -24.50 -5.79 -6.72
C VAL A 293 -23.69 -7.08 -6.80
N ARG A 294 -23.55 -7.82 -5.69
CA ARG A 294 -22.84 -9.12 -5.64
C ARG A 294 -23.49 -10.16 -6.58
N GLN A 295 -24.82 -10.20 -6.65
CA GLN A 295 -25.56 -11.05 -7.58
C GLN A 295 -25.32 -10.65 -9.05
N GLN A 296 -25.29 -9.34 -9.34
CA GLN A 296 -24.97 -8.82 -10.68
C GLN A 296 -23.54 -9.18 -11.10
N VAL A 297 -22.56 -9.06 -10.20
CA VAL A 297 -21.17 -9.46 -10.43
C VAL A 297 -21.06 -10.98 -10.67
N TYR A 298 -21.73 -11.82 -9.89
CA TYR A 298 -21.76 -13.27 -10.15
C TYR A 298 -22.42 -13.61 -11.49
N ALA A 299 -23.50 -12.92 -11.87
CA ALA A 299 -24.14 -13.11 -13.18
C ALA A 299 -23.22 -12.72 -14.35
N ALA A 300 -22.51 -11.59 -14.22
CA ALA A 300 -21.52 -11.15 -15.20
C ALA A 300 -20.34 -12.13 -15.32
N ALA A 301 -19.81 -12.60 -14.19
CA ALA A 301 -18.73 -13.60 -14.16
C ALA A 301 -19.17 -14.96 -14.74
N ALA A 302 -20.41 -15.39 -14.51
CA ALA A 302 -20.98 -16.59 -15.11
C ALA A 302 -21.16 -16.44 -16.63
N LYS A 303 -21.62 -15.28 -17.11
CA LYS A 303 -21.69 -14.97 -18.54
C LYS A 303 -20.30 -15.01 -19.19
N LEU A 304 -19.31 -14.33 -18.61
CA LEU A 304 -17.94 -14.32 -19.14
C LEU A 304 -17.33 -15.72 -19.23
N LYS A 305 -17.57 -16.60 -18.24
CA LYS A 305 -17.15 -18.02 -18.32
C LYS A 305 -17.82 -18.78 -19.46
N LYS A 306 -19.11 -18.54 -19.73
CA LYS A 306 -19.82 -19.16 -20.86
C LYS A 306 -19.29 -18.66 -22.20
N ASP A 307 -19.07 -17.36 -22.33
CA ASP A 307 -18.55 -16.73 -23.55
C ASP A 307 -17.12 -17.22 -23.85
N LEU A 308 -16.27 -17.34 -22.82
CA LEU A 308 -14.93 -17.92 -22.92
C LEU A 308 -14.96 -19.36 -23.44
N GLY A 309 -15.77 -20.24 -22.84
CA GLY A 309 -15.90 -21.63 -23.27
C GLY A 309 -16.44 -21.78 -24.70
N SER A 310 -17.27 -20.83 -25.16
CA SER A 310 -17.71 -20.79 -26.56
C SER A 310 -16.56 -20.43 -27.50
N LEU A 311 -15.74 -19.43 -27.15
CA LEU A 311 -14.54 -19.03 -27.90
C LEU A 311 -13.48 -20.16 -27.94
N GLU A 312 -13.25 -20.86 -26.83
CA GLU A 312 -12.35 -22.01 -26.77
C GLU A 312 -12.82 -23.15 -27.69
N GLY A 313 -14.13 -23.44 -27.69
CA GLY A 313 -14.73 -24.42 -28.61
C GLY A 313 -14.62 -24.01 -30.08
N GLU A 314 -14.75 -22.73 -30.40
CA GLU A 314 -14.59 -22.20 -31.76
C GLU A 314 -13.13 -22.23 -32.22
N ILE A 315 -12.18 -21.84 -31.36
CA ILE A 315 -10.74 -22.00 -31.61
C ILE A 315 -10.38 -23.47 -31.86
N LEU A 316 -10.97 -24.40 -31.10
CA LEU A 316 -10.75 -25.83 -31.28
C LEU A 316 -11.28 -26.35 -32.63
N ARG A 317 -12.47 -25.87 -33.07
CA ARG A 317 -13.02 -26.17 -34.39
C ARG A 317 -12.11 -25.63 -35.50
N ILE A 318 -11.72 -24.36 -35.45
CA ILE A 318 -10.85 -23.73 -36.45
C ILE A 318 -9.52 -24.49 -36.57
N ARG A 319 -8.92 -24.89 -35.43
CA ARG A 319 -7.70 -25.73 -35.41
C ARG A 319 -7.91 -27.12 -36.00
N ALA A 320 -9.09 -27.72 -35.84
CA ALA A 320 -9.43 -29.01 -36.42
C ALA A 320 -9.69 -28.93 -37.95
N THR A 321 -10.15 -27.79 -38.45
CA THR A 321 -10.37 -27.55 -39.90
C THR A 321 -9.12 -27.02 -40.63
N THR A 322 -8.05 -26.69 -39.91
CA THR A 322 -6.80 -26.15 -40.47
C THR A 322 -5.66 -27.18 -40.40
N ARG A 323 -5.96 -28.43 -40.79
CA ARG A 323 -5.04 -29.58 -40.79
C ARG A 323 -5.33 -30.52 -41.96
#